data_AF-A0A2T6AC50-F1
#
_entry.id   AF-A0A2T6AC50-F1
#
_cell.length_a   1.000
_cell.length_b   1.000
_cell.length_c   1.000
_cell.angle_alpha   90.00
_cell.angle_beta   90.00
_cell.angle_gamma   90.00
#
_symmetry.space_group_name_H-M   'P 1'
#
loop_
_entity.id
_entity.type
_entity.pdbx_description
1 polymer ?
#
loop_
_entity_poly.entity_id
_entity_poly.type
_entity_poly.pdbx_seq_one_letter_code
_entity_poly.pdbx_strand_id
1 'polypeptide(L)'
;MADYFTHFSCLLDVGTPDKAARALALFKRLRAADQDADDPEVAGFDLVRQDAPEGSTLWIHDDDHGDVEAVIRFVLRLAEELDLTGLWGFQYALCRIRHKAYYAGIGIMPHGPPVDEKH
;
A
#
# COMPACT_ATOMS: atom_id res chain seq x y z
N MET A 1 10.30 -10.95 26.17
CA MET A 1 9.34 -10.02 25.53
C MET A 1 8.81 -10.75 24.32
N ALA A 2 7.51 -10.70 24.03
CA ALA A 2 7.00 -11.31 22.80
C ALA A 2 7.25 -10.30 21.68
N ASP A 3 8.16 -10.63 20.78
CA ASP A 3 8.37 -9.86 19.57
C ASP A 3 7.14 -10.08 18.68
N TYR A 4 6.35 -9.03 18.50
CA TYR A 4 5.16 -9.04 17.64
C TYR A 4 5.64 -8.70 16.23
N PHE A 5 5.55 -9.65 15.31
CA PHE A 5 5.90 -9.40 13.91
C PHE A 5 4.66 -9.54 13.04
N THR A 6 4.45 -8.56 12.17
CA THR A 6 3.36 -8.59 11.19
C THR A 6 3.96 -8.91 9.83
N HIS A 7 3.75 -10.14 9.37
CA HIS A 7 4.19 -10.53 8.04
C HIS A 7 3.06 -10.31 7.03
N PHE A 8 3.35 -9.61 5.95
CA PHE A 8 2.46 -9.44 4.82
C PHE A 8 3.23 -9.41 3.52
N SER A 9 2.61 -9.99 2.52
CA SER A 9 3.13 -9.94 1.15
C SER A 9 1.94 -9.74 0.24
N CYS A 10 1.96 -8.67 -0.51
CA CYS A 10 0.82 -8.19 -1.28
C CYS A 10 1.27 -7.79 -2.68
N LEU A 11 0.48 -8.18 -3.68
CA LEU A 11 0.70 -7.75 -5.05
C LEU A 11 -0.37 -6.70 -5.39
N LEU A 12 0.07 -5.56 -5.88
CA LEU A 12 -0.77 -4.47 -6.37
C LEU A 12 -0.53 -4.34 -7.87
N ASP A 13 -1.56 -4.61 -8.67
CA ASP A 13 -1.52 -4.31 -10.10
C ASP A 13 -1.98 -2.86 -10.33
N VAL A 14 -1.09 -2.03 -10.86
CA VAL A 14 -1.38 -0.63 -11.20
C VAL A 14 -1.77 -0.45 -12.67
N GLY A 15 -1.96 -1.56 -13.41
CA GLY A 15 -2.47 -1.61 -14.77
C GLY A 15 -1.50 -1.16 -15.88
N THR A 16 -0.47 -0.36 -15.56
CA THR A 16 0.57 0.03 -16.53
C THR A 16 1.97 0.09 -15.90
N PRO A 17 3.03 -0.23 -16.66
CA PRO A 17 4.41 -0.18 -16.16
C PRO A 17 4.89 1.25 -15.84
N ASP A 18 4.35 2.27 -16.50
CA ASP A 18 4.63 3.69 -16.20
C ASP A 18 4.09 4.09 -14.81
N LYS A 19 2.83 3.73 -14.52
CA LYS A 19 2.25 3.89 -13.18
C LYS A 19 3.07 3.16 -12.12
N ALA A 20 3.60 1.97 -12.43
CA ALA A 20 4.42 1.21 -11.49
C ALA A 20 5.76 1.92 -11.21
N ALA A 21 6.40 2.49 -12.23
CA ALA A 21 7.61 3.28 -12.06
C ALA A 21 7.35 4.56 -11.25
N ARG A 22 6.24 5.27 -11.51
CA ARG A 22 5.83 6.45 -10.75
C ARG A 22 5.52 6.13 -9.29
N ALA A 23 4.85 5.02 -9.02
CA ALA A 23 4.58 4.54 -7.68
C ALA A 23 5.87 4.27 -6.88
N LEU A 24 6.83 3.61 -7.51
CA LEU A 24 8.12 3.33 -6.89
C LEU A 24 8.92 4.62 -6.62
N ALA A 25 8.86 5.60 -7.53
CA ALA A 25 9.49 6.90 -7.34
C ALA A 25 8.85 7.69 -6.19
N LEU A 26 7.51 7.66 -6.08
CA LEU A 26 6.77 8.28 -4.99
C LEU A 26 7.13 7.64 -3.64
N PHE A 27 7.16 6.31 -3.56
CA PHE A 27 7.57 5.58 -2.36
C PHE A 27 8.95 6.01 -1.88
N LYS A 28 9.95 6.04 -2.77
CA LYS A 28 11.32 6.47 -2.42
C LYS A 28 11.38 7.91 -1.93
N ARG A 29 10.58 8.79 -2.54
CA ARG A 29 10.49 10.19 -2.14
C ARG A 29 9.87 10.36 -0.75
N LEU A 30 8.77 9.66 -0.48
CA LEU A 30 8.10 9.69 0.82
C LEU A 30 8.99 9.09 1.89
N ARG A 31 9.59 7.91 1.63
CA ARG A 31 10.55 7.29 2.56
C ARG A 31 11.72 8.20 2.90
N ALA A 32 12.26 8.92 1.90
CA ALA A 32 13.35 9.87 2.14
C ALA A 32 12.91 11.11 2.93
N ALA A 33 11.66 11.56 2.78
CA ALA A 33 11.09 12.64 3.58
C ALA A 33 10.81 12.20 5.03
N ASP A 34 10.41 10.95 5.20
CA ASP A 34 10.07 10.33 6.48
C ASP A 34 11.29 9.83 7.26
N GLN A 35 12.47 9.76 6.65
CA GLN A 35 13.70 9.30 7.30
C GLN A 35 14.07 10.11 8.56
N ASP A 36 13.74 11.40 8.58
CA ASP A 36 14.00 12.32 9.70
C ASP A 36 12.70 12.72 10.44
N ALA A 37 11.56 12.10 10.12
CA ALA A 37 10.27 12.41 10.74
C ALA A 37 10.08 11.60 12.04
N ASP A 38 9.54 12.25 13.07
CA ASP A 38 9.20 11.58 14.35
C ASP A 38 8.04 10.58 14.21
N ASP A 39 7.18 10.75 13.19
CA ASP A 39 6.04 9.87 12.88
C ASP A 39 6.00 9.61 11.36
N PRO A 40 6.75 8.61 10.86
CA PRO A 40 6.88 8.35 9.42
C PRO A 40 5.59 7.75 8.84
N GLU A 41 5.07 8.33 7.74
CA GLU A 41 3.89 7.81 7.04
C GLU A 41 4.19 6.50 6.29
N VAL A 42 5.44 6.31 5.88
CA VAL A 42 5.93 5.18 5.09
C VAL A 42 7.05 4.44 5.84
N ALA A 43 6.65 3.67 6.85
CA ALA A 43 7.52 2.78 7.62
C ALA A 43 6.88 1.39 7.75
N GLY A 44 7.69 0.37 8.06
CA GLY A 44 7.16 -0.96 8.33
C GLY A 44 6.99 -1.86 7.10
N PHE A 45 7.42 -1.42 5.91
CA PHE A 45 7.30 -2.17 4.66
C PHE A 45 8.26 -1.71 3.57
N ASP A 46 8.50 -2.59 2.61
CA ASP A 46 9.23 -2.31 1.37
C ASP A 46 8.36 -2.52 0.13
N LEU A 47 8.69 -1.79 -0.92
CA LEU A 47 8.01 -1.81 -2.21
C LEU A 47 9.01 -2.16 -3.32
N VAL A 48 8.74 -3.24 -4.03
CA VAL A 48 9.57 -3.75 -5.14
C VAL A 48 8.71 -3.82 -6.40
N ARG A 49 9.22 -3.28 -7.51
CA ARG A 49 8.59 -3.50 -8.82
C ARG A 49 8.93 -4.89 -9.32
N GLN A 50 7.92 -5.68 -9.69
CA GLN A 50 8.16 -6.96 -10.35
C GLN A 50 8.59 -6.69 -11.80
N ASP A 51 9.84 -7.01 -12.13
CA ASP A 51 10.36 -6.91 -13.51
C ASP A 51 9.83 -8.09 -14.35
N ALA A 52 8.52 -8.09 -14.60
CA ALA A 52 7.91 -8.89 -15.65
C ALA A 52 7.90 -8.06 -16.97
N PRO A 53 8.02 -8.69 -18.15
CA PRO A 53 7.99 -8.00 -19.44
C PRO A 53 6.69 -7.20 -19.69
N GLU A 54 5.63 -7.47 -18.92
CA GLU A 54 4.33 -6.79 -18.94
C GLU A 54 4.03 -6.11 -17.59
N GLY A 55 5.06 -5.96 -16.74
CA GLY A 55 4.95 -5.75 -15.31
C GLY A 55 4.39 -4.40 -14.90
N SER A 56 3.08 -4.36 -14.70
CA SER A 56 2.36 -3.34 -13.93
C SER A 56 2.20 -3.72 -12.45
N THR A 57 2.79 -4.84 -12.03
CA THR A 57 2.63 -5.36 -10.66
C THR A 57 3.72 -4.84 -9.73
N LEU A 58 3.30 -4.32 -8.59
CA LEU A 58 4.14 -3.95 -7.47
C LEU A 58 4.01 -5.00 -6.37
N TRP A 59 5.13 -5.40 -5.80
CA TRP A 59 5.19 -6.27 -4.64
C TRP A 59 5.48 -5.44 -3.40
N ILE A 60 4.52 -5.43 -2.48
CA ILE A 60 4.65 -4.84 -1.15
C ILE A 60 4.91 -5.99 -0.18
N HIS A 61 5.96 -5.90 0.61
CA HIS A 61 6.21 -6.85 1.68
C HIS A 61 6.59 -6.14 2.97
N ASP A 62 6.33 -6.79 4.10
CA ASP A 62 6.73 -6.29 5.40
C ASP A 62 8.25 -6.18 5.55
N ASP A 63 8.68 -5.28 6.44
CA ASP A 63 10.02 -5.26 7.03
C ASP A 63 9.96 -5.83 8.47
N ASP A 64 11.06 -5.71 9.23
CA ASP A 64 11.13 -6.18 10.63
C ASP A 64 10.08 -5.58 11.58
N HIS A 65 9.42 -4.46 11.22
CA HIS A 65 8.44 -3.75 12.05
C HIS A 65 6.99 -3.94 11.61
N GLY A 66 6.73 -4.19 10.31
CA GLY A 66 5.42 -4.61 9.80
C GLY A 66 4.25 -3.72 10.18
N ASP A 67 4.05 -2.58 9.49
CA ASP A 67 2.92 -1.66 9.71
C ASP A 67 1.90 -1.74 8.57
N VAL A 68 0.77 -2.41 8.85
CA VAL A 68 -0.33 -2.58 7.90
C VAL A 68 -1.09 -1.28 7.64
N GLU A 69 -1.17 -0.38 8.62
CA GLU A 69 -1.85 0.90 8.44
C GLU A 69 -1.04 1.81 7.50
N ALA A 70 0.29 1.82 7.63
CA ALA A 70 1.18 2.54 6.73
C ALA A 70 1.01 2.05 5.28
N VAL A 71 0.90 0.73 5.06
CA VAL A 71 0.62 0.16 3.73
C VAL A 71 -0.73 0.64 3.19
N ILE A 72 -1.79 0.60 3.99
CA ILE A 72 -3.12 1.04 3.58
C ILE A 72 -3.11 2.52 3.19
N ARG A 73 -2.52 3.39 4.03
CA ARG A 73 -2.41 4.83 3.75
C ARG A 73 -1.62 5.09 2.47
N PHE A 74 -0.51 4.38 2.28
CA PHE A 74 0.29 4.48 1.08
C PHE A 74 -0.50 4.11 -0.19
N VAL A 75 -1.25 3.01 -0.17
CA VAL A 75 -2.02 2.60 -1.36
C VAL A 75 -3.21 3.51 -1.62
N LEU A 76 -3.87 4.05 -0.60
CA LEU A 76 -4.91 5.07 -0.79
C LEU A 76 -4.35 6.33 -1.46
N ARG A 77 -3.20 6.82 -0.99
CA ARG A 77 -2.50 7.95 -1.60
C ARG A 77 -2.07 7.66 -3.03
N LEU A 78 -1.60 6.43 -3.27
CA LEU A 78 -1.23 5.97 -4.60
C LEU A 78 -2.43 5.98 -5.56
N ALA A 79 -3.60 5.55 -5.07
CA ALA A 79 -4.83 5.53 -5.84
C ALA A 79 -5.30 6.94 -6.22
N GLU A 80 -5.15 7.92 -5.32
CA GLU A 80 -5.43 9.32 -5.61
C GLU A 80 -4.46 9.91 -6.65
N GLU A 81 -3.15 9.65 -6.51
CA GLU A 81 -2.11 10.20 -7.39
C GLU A 81 -2.10 9.59 -8.81
N LEU A 82 -2.45 8.31 -8.92
CA LEU A 82 -2.42 7.55 -10.17
C LEU A 82 -3.80 7.29 -10.76
N ASP A 83 -4.85 7.81 -10.12
CA ASP A 83 -6.27 7.59 -10.45
C ASP A 83 -6.54 6.10 -10.70
N LEU A 84 -6.19 5.27 -9.71
CA LEU A 84 -6.37 3.83 -9.80
C LEU A 84 -7.84 3.49 -9.58
N THR A 85 -8.50 3.08 -10.65
CA THR A 85 -9.87 2.59 -10.61
C THR A 85 -9.87 1.08 -10.43
N GLY A 86 -10.46 0.56 -9.34
CA GLY A 86 -10.61 -0.87 -9.12
C GLY A 86 -10.71 -1.26 -7.66
N LEU A 87 -10.98 -2.55 -7.42
CA LEU A 87 -10.88 -3.15 -6.09
C LEU A 87 -9.46 -3.65 -5.89
N TRP A 88 -8.78 -3.12 -4.87
CA TRP A 88 -7.52 -3.68 -4.38
C TRP A 88 -7.78 -4.47 -3.10
N GLY A 89 -7.32 -5.72 -3.09
CA GLY A 89 -7.36 -6.58 -1.92
C GLY A 89 -5.95 -7.02 -1.57
N PHE A 90 -5.63 -7.03 -0.29
CA PHE A 90 -4.34 -7.48 0.20
C PHE A 90 -4.53 -8.47 1.34
N GLN A 91 -3.66 -9.47 1.40
CA GLN A 91 -3.68 -10.51 2.43
C GLN A 91 -2.49 -10.29 3.35
N TYR A 92 -2.75 -10.20 4.65
CA TYR A 92 -1.73 -10.05 5.67
C TYR A 92 -1.94 -11.08 6.77
N ALA A 93 -0.85 -11.53 7.38
CA ALA A 93 -0.86 -12.46 8.49
C ALA A 93 -0.26 -11.79 9.72
N LEU A 94 -1.08 -11.60 10.75
CA LEU A 94 -0.59 -11.17 12.05
C LEU A 94 0.11 -12.36 12.73
N CYS A 95 1.44 -12.41 12.63
CA CYS A 95 2.24 -13.50 13.18
C CYS A 95 2.48 -13.28 14.67
N ARG A 96 1.45 -13.59 15.46
CA ARG A 96 1.63 -13.85 16.89
C ARG A 96 2.20 -15.26 17.02
N ILE A 97 3.18 -15.47 17.91
CA ILE A 97 3.35 -16.81 18.51
C ILE A 97 2.00 -17.12 19.20
N ARG A 98 1.11 -17.83 18.48
CA ARG A 98 -0.35 -18.07 18.67
C ARG A 98 -1.32 -17.29 17.74
N HIS A 99 -1.37 -17.71 16.48
CA HIS A 99 -2.58 -18.15 15.74
C HIS A 99 -3.84 -17.26 15.75
N LYS A 100 -3.84 -16.13 15.02
CA LYS A 100 -5.06 -15.51 14.47
C LYS A 100 -4.77 -14.74 13.16
N ALA A 101 -5.37 -15.18 12.05
CA ALA A 101 -5.42 -14.42 10.80
C ALA A 101 -6.62 -13.47 10.81
N TYR A 102 -6.44 -12.26 10.29
CA TYR A 102 -7.48 -11.24 10.14
C TYR A 102 -7.60 -10.87 8.66
N TYR A 103 -8.82 -10.62 8.18
CA TYR A 103 -9.10 -10.23 6.79
C TYR A 103 -9.69 -8.82 6.79
N ALA A 104 -9.09 -7.89 6.04
CA ALA A 104 -9.64 -6.57 5.80
C ALA A 104 -9.74 -6.34 4.28
N GLY A 105 -10.91 -5.93 3.80
CA GLY A 105 -11.13 -5.53 2.41
C GLY A 105 -11.45 -4.04 2.37
N ILE A 106 -10.77 -3.30 1.48
CA ILE A 106 -11.00 -1.87 1.27
C ILE A 106 -11.59 -1.67 -0.11
N GLY A 107 -12.75 -1.03 -0.18
CA GLY A 107 -13.37 -0.61 -1.44
C GLY A 107 -13.02 0.84 -1.74
N ILE A 108 -12.25 1.07 -2.81
CA ILE A 108 -12.01 2.42 -3.32
C ILE A 108 -13.18 2.77 -4.24
N MET A 109 -14.01 3.74 -3.84
CA MET A 109 -15.12 4.22 -4.65
C MET A 109 -14.63 5.32 -5.61
N PRO A 110 -15.11 5.35 -6.86
CA PRO A 110 -14.83 6.47 -7.76
C PRO A 110 -15.43 7.75 -7.18
N HIS A 111 -14.68 8.84 -7.25
CA HIS A 111 -15.14 10.16 -6.83
C HIS A 111 -16.35 10.56 -7.69
N GLY A 112 -17.55 10.43 -7.14
CA GLY A 112 -18.78 10.91 -7.79
C GLY A 112 -18.70 12.42 -8.00
N PRO A 113 -19.28 12.96 -9.09
CA PRO A 113 -19.32 14.40 -9.28
C PRO A 113 -20.10 15.06 -8.13
N PRO A 114 -19.73 16.30 -7.73
CA PRO A 114 -20.40 17.01 -6.65
C PRO A 114 -21.89 17.15 -6.99
N VAL A 115 -22.75 16.76 -6.04
CA VAL A 115 -24.18 16.98 -6.13
C VAL A 115 -24.41 18.50 -6.08
N ASP A 116 -24.78 19.10 -7.21
CA ASP A 116 -25.23 20.49 -7.26
C ASP A 116 -26.59 20.56 -6.55
N GLU A 117 -26.56 21.14 -5.35
CA GLU A 117 -27.75 21.41 -4.54
C GLU A 117 -28.55 22.55 -5.20
N LYS A 118 -29.50 22.18 -6.06
CA LYS A 118 -30.57 23.08 -6.54
C LYS A 118 -31.90 22.35 -6.67
N HIS A 119 -32.76 22.48 -5.65
CA HIS A 119 -33.96 23.35 -5.64
C HIS A 119 -34.89 22.94 -4.49
#